data_AF-A0A447QL52-F1
#
_entry.id   AF-A0A447QL52-F1
#
_cell.length_a   1.000
_cell.length_b   1.000
_cell.length_c   1.000
_cell.angle_alpha   90.00
_cell.angle_beta   90.00
_cell.angle_gamma   90.00
#
_symmetry.space_group_name_H-M   'P 1'
#
loop_
_entity.id
_entity.type
_entity.pdbx_description
1 polymer ?
#
loop_
_entity_poly.entity_id
_entity_poly.type
_entity_poly.pdbx_seq_one_letter_code
_entity_poly.pdbx_strand_id
1 'polypeptide(L)'
;MDNQKAADLLFDHGIKVRNQTVLMKNINDSIHSLKDLMDSLVNINIEPYYIYMHDLVPGSEFFRTTLKSALELEELLRGSTSGYNIPNFVVDLPGGGGKRNIWSYRHYDIESGISIFRSPVIDKNKFYFYFDPIAQGEENDVNMENFDQANLDAIIEKIKNKKFEELR
;
A
#
# COMPACT_ATOMS: atom_id res chain seq x y z
N MET A 1 0.00 -1.02 -29.17
CA MET A 1 -0.49 -0.08 -30.20
C MET A 1 -1.95 0.33 -29.96
N ASP A 2 -2.78 -0.50 -29.31
CA ASP A 2 -4.19 -0.18 -29.05
C ASP A 2 -4.42 0.75 -27.84
N ASN A 3 -3.71 0.53 -26.72
CA ASN A 3 -3.88 1.34 -25.51
C ASN A 3 -3.52 2.82 -25.71
N GLN A 4 -2.46 3.11 -26.47
CA GLN A 4 -2.06 4.46 -26.82
C GLN A 4 -3.20 5.20 -27.55
N LYS A 5 -3.75 4.59 -28.62
CA LYS A 5 -4.82 5.20 -29.40
C LYS A 5 -6.05 5.50 -28.55
N ALA A 6 -6.39 4.60 -27.63
CA ALA A 6 -7.49 4.81 -26.70
C ALA A 6 -7.21 5.99 -25.74
N ALA A 7 -5.99 6.08 -25.19
CA ALA A 7 -5.60 7.17 -24.31
C ALA A 7 -5.55 8.53 -25.03
N ASP A 8 -5.01 8.57 -26.24
CA ASP A 8 -4.96 9.76 -27.10
C ASP A 8 -6.38 10.25 -27.43
N LEU A 9 -7.29 9.35 -27.80
CA LEU A 9 -8.68 9.70 -28.05
C LEU A 9 -9.34 10.38 -26.84
N LEU A 10 -9.11 9.86 -25.63
CA LEU A 10 -9.63 10.46 -24.40
C LEU A 10 -8.99 11.82 -24.14
N PHE A 11 -7.67 11.92 -24.31
CA PHE A 11 -6.93 13.15 -24.11
C PHE A 11 -7.34 14.26 -25.09
N ASP A 12 -7.52 13.95 -26.37
CA ASP A 12 -7.97 14.88 -27.41
C ASP A 12 -9.36 15.46 -27.11
N HIS A 13 -10.19 14.72 -26.37
CA HIS A 13 -11.51 15.18 -25.89
C HIS A 13 -11.45 15.87 -24.52
N GLY A 14 -10.25 16.13 -23.98
CA GLY A 14 -10.04 16.77 -22.68
C GLY A 14 -10.35 15.88 -21.47
N ILE A 15 -10.46 14.56 -21.66
CA ILE A 15 -10.74 13.61 -20.59
C ILE A 15 -9.42 13.20 -19.93
N LYS A 16 -9.28 13.54 -18.64
CA LYS A 16 -8.11 13.17 -17.85
C LYS A 16 -8.20 11.71 -17.39
N VAL A 17 -7.22 10.89 -17.76
CA VAL A 17 -7.12 9.48 -17.36
C VAL A 17 -6.07 9.33 -16.27
N ARG A 18 -6.38 8.51 -15.26
CA ARG A 18 -5.50 8.22 -14.12
C ARG A 18 -5.24 6.73 -14.01
N ASN A 19 -4.00 6.36 -13.70
CA ASN A 19 -3.63 4.98 -13.44
C ASN A 19 -3.63 4.67 -11.94
N GLN A 20 -4.19 3.51 -11.61
CA GLN A 20 -4.14 2.89 -10.30
C GLN A 20 -3.44 1.54 -10.45
N THR A 21 -2.22 1.46 -9.93
CA THR A 21 -1.40 0.25 -9.93
C THR A 21 -1.54 -0.45 -8.59
N VAL A 22 -1.50 -1.79 -8.57
CA VAL A 22 -1.33 -2.59 -7.35
C VAL A 22 0.13 -3.04 -7.29
N LEU A 23 0.79 -2.84 -6.14
CA LEU A 23 2.15 -3.29 -5.89
C LEU A 23 2.14 -4.80 -5.61
N MET A 24 2.76 -5.55 -6.51
CA MET A 24 2.74 -7.00 -6.54
C MET A 24 4.15 -7.57 -6.53
N LYS A 25 4.38 -8.47 -5.58
CA LYS A 25 5.63 -9.19 -5.38
C LYS A 25 6.01 -9.96 -6.64
N ASN A 26 7.28 -9.86 -7.04
CA ASN A 26 7.87 -10.47 -8.23
C ASN A 26 7.22 -10.05 -9.57
N ILE A 27 6.39 -9.00 -9.60
CA ILE A 27 5.77 -8.49 -10.83
C ILE A 27 6.22 -7.06 -11.09
N ASN A 28 5.98 -6.15 -10.14
CA ASN A 28 6.27 -4.74 -10.28
C ASN A 28 6.86 -4.13 -9.00
N ASP A 29 7.39 -4.97 -8.11
CA ASP A 29 8.04 -4.60 -6.83
C ASP A 29 9.52 -4.22 -6.98
N SER A 30 9.87 -3.57 -8.09
CA SER A 30 11.23 -3.06 -8.32
C SER A 30 11.20 -1.61 -8.81
N ILE A 31 12.25 -0.86 -8.47
CA ILE A 31 12.38 0.54 -8.91
C ILE A 31 12.38 0.66 -10.44
N HIS A 32 13.02 -0.29 -11.14
CA HIS A 32 13.05 -0.30 -12.59
C HIS A 32 11.66 -0.51 -13.18
N SER A 33 10.92 -1.51 -12.71
CA SER A 33 9.56 -1.81 -13.16
C SER A 33 8.61 -0.63 -12.92
N LEU A 34 8.67 -0.01 -11.74
CA LEU A 34 7.82 1.13 -11.41
C LEU A 34 8.17 2.36 -12.24
N LYS A 35 9.45 2.69 -12.38
CA LYS A 35 9.89 3.83 -13.18
C LYS A 35 9.47 3.67 -14.64
N ASP A 36 9.73 2.51 -15.23
CA ASP A 36 9.36 2.22 -16.63
C ASP A 36 7.84 2.33 -16.83
N LEU A 37 7.06 1.86 -15.86
CA LEU A 37 5.60 2.00 -15.88
C LEU A 37 5.18 3.47 -15.80
N MET A 38 5.71 4.26 -14.85
CA MET A 38 5.35 5.67 -14.72
C MET A 38 5.70 6.46 -15.98
N ASP A 39 6.91 6.26 -16.52
CA ASP A 39 7.36 6.93 -17.74
C ASP A 39 6.49 6.52 -18.94
N SER A 40 6.12 5.24 -19.05
CA SER A 40 5.24 4.75 -20.11
C SER A 40 3.83 5.34 -20.02
N LEU A 41 3.27 5.46 -18.82
CA LEU A 41 1.93 6.06 -18.62
C LEU A 41 1.91 7.53 -19.03
N VAL A 42 2.92 8.28 -18.63
CA VAL A 42 3.03 9.72 -18.95
C VAL A 42 3.20 9.94 -20.45
N ASN A 43 3.99 9.10 -21.12
CA ASN A 43 4.15 9.14 -22.57
C ASN A 43 2.82 8.96 -23.34
N ILE A 44 1.80 8.41 -22.70
CA ILE A 44 0.48 8.15 -23.29
C ILE A 44 -0.64 8.99 -22.67
N ASN A 45 -0.30 10.14 -22.06
CA ASN A 45 -1.25 11.06 -21.41
C ASN A 45 -2.06 10.45 -20.26
N ILE A 46 -1.57 9.39 -19.62
CA ILE A 46 -2.17 8.83 -18.41
C ILE A 46 -1.37 9.30 -17.19
N GLU A 47 -2.05 9.93 -16.23
CA GLU A 47 -1.44 10.39 -14.98
C GLU A 47 -1.29 9.22 -13.99
N PRO A 48 -0.08 8.87 -13.54
CA PRO A 48 0.09 7.96 -12.42
C PRO A 48 -0.53 8.55 -11.15
N TYR A 49 -1.47 7.84 -10.53
CA TYR A 49 -2.23 8.38 -9.41
C TYR A 49 -1.98 7.64 -8.10
N TYR A 50 -2.21 6.32 -8.10
CA TYR A 50 -1.98 5.49 -6.92
C TYR A 50 -1.16 4.26 -7.24
N ILE A 51 -0.30 3.89 -6.29
CA ILE A 51 0.22 2.54 -6.13
C ILE A 51 -0.38 1.98 -4.84
N TYR A 52 -1.26 1.00 -4.96
CA TYR A 52 -1.91 0.34 -3.84
C TYR A 52 -1.01 -0.75 -3.27
N MET A 53 -0.90 -0.78 -1.94
CA MET A 53 -0.60 -2.01 -1.22
C MET A 53 -1.68 -3.04 -1.56
N HIS A 54 -1.27 -4.28 -1.77
CA HIS A 54 -2.19 -5.34 -2.13
C HIS A 54 -3.15 -5.65 -0.97
N ASP A 55 -4.45 -5.66 -1.28
CA ASP A 55 -5.52 -5.92 -0.31
C ASP A 55 -5.40 -7.32 0.33
N LEU A 56 -5.98 -7.46 1.53
CA LEU A 56 -6.08 -8.70 2.30
C LEU A 56 -7.18 -9.60 1.72
N VAL A 57 -6.96 -10.14 0.52
CA VAL A 57 -7.91 -11.03 -0.16
C VAL A 57 -7.45 -12.49 -0.02
N PRO A 58 -8.36 -13.43 0.31
CA PRO A 58 -8.02 -14.85 0.37
C PRO A 58 -7.41 -15.34 -0.95
N GLY A 59 -6.33 -16.12 -0.86
CA GLY A 59 -5.66 -16.70 -2.01
C GLY A 59 -4.76 -15.75 -2.82
N SER A 60 -4.52 -14.52 -2.37
CA SER A 60 -3.60 -13.59 -3.06
C SER A 60 -2.32 -13.28 -2.27
N GLU A 61 -2.06 -13.99 -1.17
CA GLU A 61 -0.97 -13.71 -0.23
C GLU A 61 0.41 -13.66 -0.91
N PHE A 62 0.63 -14.54 -1.88
CA PHE A 62 1.90 -14.66 -2.60
C PHE A 62 2.22 -13.45 -3.50
N PHE A 63 1.24 -12.62 -3.86
CA PHE A 63 1.45 -11.35 -4.57
C PHE A 63 1.71 -10.19 -3.63
N ARG A 64 1.52 -10.34 -2.32
CA ARG A 64 1.59 -9.21 -1.40
C ARG A 64 3.04 -8.84 -1.08
N THR A 65 3.27 -7.55 -0.87
CA THR A 65 4.54 -6.94 -0.49
C THR A 65 4.47 -6.43 0.95
N THR A 66 5.63 -6.28 1.60
CA THR A 66 5.69 -5.74 2.96
C THR A 66 5.62 -4.22 2.94
N LEU A 67 5.10 -3.61 4.00
CA LEU A 67 5.11 -2.16 4.17
C LEU A 67 6.54 -1.60 4.08
N LYS A 68 7.53 -2.31 4.65
CA LYS A 68 8.94 -1.94 4.52
C LYS A 68 9.38 -1.82 3.06
N SER A 69 9.15 -2.85 2.23
CA SER A 69 9.54 -2.81 0.82
C SER A 69 8.84 -1.70 0.05
N ALA A 70 7.57 -1.42 0.37
CA ALA A 70 6.83 -0.36 -0.28
C ALA A 70 7.35 1.04 0.09
N LEU A 71 7.74 1.26 1.35
CA LEU A 71 8.36 2.51 1.81
C LEU A 71 9.72 2.74 1.13
N GLU A 72 10.55 1.71 1.04
CA GLU A 72 11.84 1.75 0.35
C GLU A 72 11.66 2.08 -1.15
N LEU A 73 10.68 1.44 -1.81
CA LEU A 73 10.36 1.73 -3.21
C LEU A 73 9.80 3.14 -3.41
N GLU A 74 8.94 3.61 -2.51
CA GLU A 74 8.42 4.99 -2.56
C GLU A 74 9.56 6.01 -2.45
N GLU A 75 10.48 5.80 -1.52
CA GLU A 75 11.66 6.67 -1.34
C GLU A 75 12.53 6.70 -2.59
N LEU A 76 12.84 5.53 -3.16
CA LEU A 76 13.67 5.43 -4.37
C LEU A 76 12.99 6.03 -5.60
N LEU A 77 11.67 5.84 -5.76
CA LEU A 77 10.91 6.41 -6.86
C LEU A 77 10.80 7.94 -6.72
N ARG A 78 10.77 8.43 -5.48
CA ARG A 78 10.72 9.85 -5.17
C ARG A 78 12.09 10.51 -5.40
N GLY A 79 12.25 11.04 -6.61
CA GLY A 79 13.50 11.66 -7.07
C GLY A 79 14.06 11.03 -8.34
N SER A 80 13.50 9.90 -8.78
CA SER A 80 13.90 9.24 -10.02
C SER A 80 13.16 9.72 -11.27
N THR A 81 12.08 10.50 -11.11
CA THR A 81 11.26 11.07 -12.20
C THR A 81 10.73 12.46 -11.80
N SER A 82 10.00 13.11 -12.71
CA SER A 82 9.42 14.42 -12.44
C SER A 82 8.42 14.35 -11.28
N GLY A 83 8.43 15.35 -10.39
CA GLY A 83 7.64 15.33 -9.17
C GLY A 83 6.12 15.17 -9.39
N TYR A 84 5.61 15.67 -10.53
CA TYR A 84 4.21 15.55 -10.90
C TYR A 84 3.80 14.12 -11.29
N ASN A 85 4.75 13.28 -11.69
CA ASN A 85 4.50 11.92 -12.15
C ASN A 85 4.66 10.86 -11.06
N ILE A 86 4.91 11.27 -9.81
CA ILE A 86 5.09 10.34 -8.70
C ILE A 86 3.72 9.99 -8.11
N PRO A 87 3.24 8.74 -8.25
CA PRO A 87 1.98 8.33 -7.64
C PRO A 87 2.10 8.29 -6.11
N ASN A 88 0.96 8.39 -5.43
CA ASN A 88 0.94 8.16 -3.98
C ASN A 88 0.90 6.65 -3.71
N PHE A 89 1.78 6.18 -2.83
CA PHE A 89 1.69 4.83 -2.32
C PHE A 89 0.65 4.80 -1.19
N VAL A 90 -0.36 3.96 -1.34
CA VAL A 90 -1.51 3.93 -0.44
C VAL A 90 -1.87 2.52 -0.01
N VAL A 91 -2.42 2.41 1.20
CA VAL A 91 -3.11 1.21 1.68
C VAL A 91 -4.60 1.53 1.80
N ASP A 92 -5.47 0.60 1.37
CA ASP A 92 -6.88 0.65 1.73
C ASP A 92 -7.08 -0.08 3.05
N LEU A 93 -7.41 0.67 4.10
CA LEU A 93 -7.40 0.12 5.46
C LEU A 93 -8.60 -0.81 5.68
N PRO A 94 -8.36 -2.07 6.10
CA PRO A 94 -9.42 -3.00 6.47
C PRO A 94 -10.37 -2.42 7.51
N GLY A 95 -11.66 -2.81 7.44
CA GLY A 95 -12.67 -2.32 8.40
C GLY A 95 -13.07 -0.86 8.19
N GLY A 96 -12.90 -0.34 6.97
CA GLY A 96 -13.43 0.96 6.55
C GLY A 96 -12.61 2.16 7.03
N GLY A 97 -11.28 2.02 7.17
CA GLY A 97 -10.41 3.14 7.56
C GLY A 97 -10.13 4.14 6.42
N GLY A 98 -10.52 3.77 5.20
CA GLY A 98 -10.29 4.51 3.98
C GLY A 98 -8.85 4.42 3.50
N LYS A 99 -8.57 5.10 2.39
CA LYS A 99 -7.25 5.14 1.75
C LYS A 99 -6.30 6.00 2.56
N ARG A 100 -5.13 5.46 2.89
CA ARG A 100 -4.08 6.15 3.62
C ARG A 100 -2.75 6.00 2.92
N ASN A 101 -1.97 7.07 2.90
CA ASN A 101 -0.60 6.99 2.42
C ASN A 101 0.19 6.02 3.30
N ILE A 102 1.04 5.20 2.70
CA ILE A 102 1.78 4.18 3.45
C ILE A 102 2.65 4.81 4.53
N TRP A 103 3.32 5.93 4.26
CA TRP A 103 4.14 6.68 5.24
C TRP A 103 3.34 7.28 6.41
N SER A 104 2.00 7.26 6.36
CA SER A 104 1.14 7.79 7.43
C SER A 104 0.87 6.78 8.55
N TYR A 105 1.56 5.63 8.56
CA TYR A 105 1.54 4.70 9.69
C TYR A 105 1.94 5.42 10.99
N ARG A 106 1.40 4.95 12.12
CA ARG A 106 1.72 5.46 13.47
C ARG A 106 2.71 4.58 14.19
N HIS A 107 2.64 3.29 13.92
CA HIS A 107 3.56 2.30 14.42
C HIS A 107 3.70 1.21 13.37
N TYR A 108 4.91 0.70 13.21
CA TYR A 108 5.19 -0.45 12.37
C TYR A 108 6.21 -1.31 13.09
N ASP A 109 5.80 -2.53 13.43
CA ASP A 109 6.68 -3.55 13.96
C ASP A 109 7.11 -4.46 12.81
N ILE A 110 8.36 -4.29 12.37
CA ILE A 110 8.93 -5.02 11.24
C ILE A 110 9.09 -6.51 11.57
N GLU A 111 9.30 -6.88 12.84
CA GLU A 111 9.50 -8.28 13.22
C GLU A 111 8.19 -9.08 13.12
N SER A 112 7.08 -8.50 13.59
CA SER A 112 5.76 -9.13 13.47
C SER A 112 5.05 -8.84 12.15
N GLY A 113 5.52 -7.85 11.38
CA GLY A 113 4.87 -7.41 10.14
C GLY A 113 3.58 -6.63 10.38
N ILE A 114 3.36 -6.09 11.58
CA ILE A 114 2.11 -5.41 11.93
C ILE A 114 2.29 -3.90 11.86
N SER A 115 1.47 -3.27 11.03
CA SER A 115 1.42 -1.81 10.89
C SER A 115 0.09 -1.25 11.35
N ILE A 116 0.15 -0.07 11.98
CA ILE A 116 -0.98 0.59 12.64
C ILE A 116 -1.20 1.96 12.03
N PHE A 117 -2.44 2.21 11.63
CA PHE A 117 -2.89 3.47 11.06
C PHE A 117 -4.03 4.08 11.89
N ARG A 118 -4.27 5.36 11.66
CA ARG A 118 -5.44 6.09 12.20
C ARG A 118 -6.17 6.82 11.10
N SER A 119 -7.49 6.91 11.25
CA SER A 119 -8.35 7.63 10.33
C SER A 119 -9.08 8.77 11.07
N PRO A 120 -8.49 9.98 11.17
CA PRO A 120 -9.04 11.05 12.02
C PRO A 120 -10.40 11.58 11.55
N VAL A 121 -10.82 11.22 10.33
CA VAL A 121 -12.11 11.63 9.75
C VAL A 121 -13.20 10.59 10.04
N ILE A 122 -12.85 9.30 10.06
CA ILE A 122 -13.83 8.21 10.20
C ILE A 122 -14.05 7.90 11.68
N ASP A 123 -12.97 7.64 12.41
CA ASP A 123 -13.00 7.46 13.85
C ASP A 123 -11.63 7.83 14.41
N LYS A 124 -11.60 8.92 15.17
CA LYS A 124 -10.36 9.47 15.76
C LYS A 124 -9.74 8.52 16.79
N ASN A 125 -10.54 7.65 17.39
CA ASN A 125 -10.11 6.77 18.48
C ASN A 125 -9.80 5.35 18.01
N LYS A 126 -10.28 4.96 16.82
CA LYS A 126 -10.01 3.64 16.24
C LYS A 126 -8.61 3.55 15.65
N PHE A 127 -7.98 2.41 15.90
CA PHE A 127 -6.78 1.97 15.21
C PHE A 127 -7.14 0.97 14.12
N TYR A 128 -6.42 1.05 13.01
CA TYR A 128 -6.57 0.17 11.87
C TYR A 128 -5.25 -0.57 11.67
N PHE A 129 -5.34 -1.85 11.38
CA PHE A 129 -4.19 -2.72 11.25
C PHE A 129 -4.04 -3.16 9.80
N TYR A 130 -2.80 -3.20 9.34
CA TYR A 130 -2.43 -3.84 8.09
C TYR A 130 -1.24 -4.77 8.38
N PHE A 131 -1.32 -5.97 7.82
CA PHE A 131 -0.41 -7.08 8.12
C PHE A 131 0.46 -7.31 6.89
N ASP A 132 1.76 -7.46 7.06
CA ASP A 132 2.65 -7.91 5.98
C ASP A 132 2.32 -9.35 5.55
N PRO A 133 2.75 -9.79 4.36
CA PRO A 133 2.58 -11.17 3.93
C PRO A 133 3.19 -12.16 4.92
N ILE A 134 2.47 -13.25 5.21
CA ILE A 134 2.98 -14.37 6.00
C ILE A 134 4.14 -15.00 5.22
N ALA A 135 5.27 -15.23 5.90
CA ALA A 135 6.43 -15.89 5.31
C ALA A 135 6.01 -17.22 4.67
N GLN A 136 6.34 -17.43 3.40
CA GLN A 136 5.99 -18.66 2.68
C GLN A 136 6.66 -19.86 3.35
N GLY A 137 5.85 -20.61 4.11
CA GLY A 137 6.15 -21.91 4.68
C GLY A 137 4.84 -22.66 4.86
N GLU A 138 4.57 -23.58 3.92
CA GLU A 138 3.40 -24.45 3.77
C GLU A 138 2.03 -23.74 3.77
N GLU A 139 1.18 -24.12 2.80
CA GLU A 139 -0.23 -23.70 2.71
C GLU A 139 -0.96 -24.03 4.01
N ASN A 140 -0.96 -23.09 4.94
CA ASN A 140 -1.94 -23.04 6.01
C ASN A 140 -2.78 -21.83 5.70
N ASP A 141 -4.01 -22.08 5.24
CA ASP A 141 -5.06 -21.07 5.17
C ASP A 141 -5.05 -20.28 6.47
N VAL A 142 -4.52 -19.05 6.44
CA VAL A 142 -4.68 -18.14 7.56
C VAL A 142 -6.12 -17.69 7.52
N ASN A 143 -6.92 -18.49 8.22
CA ASN A 143 -8.32 -18.23 8.44
C ASN A 143 -8.40 -16.90 9.20
N MET A 144 -8.91 -15.86 8.53
CA MET A 144 -9.11 -14.52 9.11
C MET A 144 -10.04 -14.55 10.35
N GLU A 145 -10.77 -15.66 10.57
CA GLU A 145 -11.56 -15.90 11.78
C GLU A 145 -10.71 -16.32 13.00
N ASN A 146 -9.49 -16.82 12.77
CA ASN A 146 -8.55 -17.28 13.81
C ASN A 146 -7.32 -16.37 13.94
N PHE A 147 -7.42 -15.11 13.52
CA PHE A 147 -6.42 -14.10 13.90
C PHE A 147 -6.51 -13.96 15.43
N ASP A 148 -5.58 -14.60 16.14
CA ASP A 148 -5.63 -14.78 17.59
C ASP A 148 -5.84 -13.44 18.29
N GLN A 149 -7.08 -13.21 18.73
CA GLN A 149 -7.50 -11.99 19.41
C GLN A 149 -6.61 -11.73 20.63
N ALA A 150 -6.08 -12.79 21.28
CA ALA A 150 -5.16 -12.65 22.40
C ALA A 150 -3.78 -12.13 21.98
N ASN A 151 -3.29 -12.48 20.78
CA ASN A 151 -2.01 -11.98 20.27
C ASN A 151 -2.14 -10.52 19.81
N LEU A 152 -3.27 -10.17 19.18
CA LEU A 152 -3.60 -8.78 18.86
C LEU A 152 -3.77 -7.95 20.14
N ASP A 153 -4.47 -8.48 21.15
CA ASP A 153 -4.66 -7.82 22.44
C ASP A 153 -3.34 -7.68 23.19
N ALA A 154 -2.46 -8.69 23.17
CA ALA A 154 -1.13 -8.61 23.77
C ALA A 154 -0.24 -7.59 23.06
N ILE A 155 -0.32 -7.48 21.72
CA ILE A 155 0.39 -6.45 20.95
C ILE A 155 -0.18 -5.06 21.26
N ILE A 156 -1.51 -4.91 21.26
CA ILE A 156 -2.20 -3.69 21.66
C ILE A 156 -1.84 -3.31 23.10
N GLU A 157 -1.74 -4.27 24.01
CA GLU A 157 -1.36 -4.07 25.41
C GLU A 157 0.13 -3.69 25.52
N LYS A 158 1.02 -4.33 24.75
CA LYS A 158 2.44 -3.95 24.65
C LYS A 158 2.61 -2.53 24.13
N ILE A 159 1.78 -2.12 23.18
CA ILE A 159 1.78 -0.76 22.62
C ILE A 159 1.16 0.23 23.62
N LYS A 160 0.09 -0.14 24.34
CA LYS A 160 -0.47 0.67 25.45
C LYS A 160 0.54 0.85 26.61
N ASN A 161 1.31 -0.20 26.90
CA ASN A 161 2.30 -0.24 27.99
C ASN A 161 3.65 0.39 27.62
N LYS A 162 4.05 0.37 26.34
CA LYS A 162 5.06 1.30 25.79
C LYS A 162 4.42 2.68 25.72
N LYS A 163 4.34 3.36 26.87
CA LYS A 163 3.80 4.71 27.08
C LYS A 163 3.68 5.51 25.77
N PHE A 164 2.45 5.69 25.32
CA PHE A 164 2.05 6.63 24.25
C PHE A 164 2.41 8.12 24.55
N GLU A 165 3.24 8.40 25.56
CA GLU A 165 3.71 9.74 25.91
C GLU A 165 4.76 10.27 24.90
N GLU A 166 5.37 9.41 24.08
CA GLU A 166 6.43 9.80 23.13
C GLU A 166 5.98 9.90 21.66
N LEU A 167 4.69 9.67 21.35
CA LEU A 167 4.14 9.73 19.99
C LEU A 167 3.38 11.05 19.69
N ARG A 168 3.92 12.18 20.16
CA ARG A 168 3.43 13.54 19.82
C ARG A 168 4.14 14.11 18.61
#